data_AF-A0A971VXF8-F1
#
_entry.id   AF-A0A971VXF8-F1
#
_cell.length_a   1.000
_cell.length_b   1.000
_cell.length_c   1.000
_cell.angle_alpha   90.00
_cell.angle_beta   90.00
_cell.angle_gamma   90.00
#
_symmetry.space_group_name_H-M   'P 1'
#
loop_
_entity.id
_entity.type
_entity.pdbx_description
1 polymer ?
#
loop_
_entity_poly.entity_id
_entity_poly.type
_entity_poly.pdbx_seq_one_letter_code
_entity_poly.pdbx_strand_id
1 'polypeptide(L)'
;MFLENRETNAMTFTVKKRNMFFVFFAILVLLFSTANISEAKLSSEDAKAVWLRVASATELTDLPFAIKQDKVPNAWVANGKSVTVTDGLLEMLDSQAELYGVLAHEAGHAKLNHYEDTMKKGLGLSVAATLLGKLFGGGIVETAAGVGANLAYAGWSREQEVEADDYSVHLAHRNGEDPVGLYSALLKLSKIGNRNEPSGFNSHPPDERRLLHVKNEILSLNPKARFPDGTQESVIHYNPQPPEAETVNKTKSVEVKKGGYDIDAALERMKKEEAAKKKAAEKGA
;
A
#
# COMPACT_ATOMS: atom_id res chain seq x y z
N MET A 1 -40.03 -7.39 -87.74
CA MET A 1 -39.96 -8.50 -86.78
C MET A 1 -40.18 -7.90 -85.40
N PHE A 2 -41.19 -8.40 -84.69
CA PHE A 2 -41.68 -7.92 -83.39
C PHE A 2 -40.65 -8.05 -82.25
N LEU A 3 -41.03 -7.49 -81.08
CA LEU A 3 -40.57 -7.70 -79.69
C LEU A 3 -39.68 -6.57 -79.14
N GLU A 4 -39.85 -6.01 -77.94
CA GLU A 4 -40.87 -6.08 -76.88
C GLU A 4 -40.50 -5.00 -75.83
N ASN A 5 -41.50 -4.44 -75.16
CA ASN A 5 -41.40 -3.55 -74.00
C ASN A 5 -40.49 -4.09 -72.89
N ARG A 6 -39.62 -3.24 -72.32
CA ARG A 6 -39.31 -3.24 -70.87
C ARG A 6 -38.93 -1.84 -70.38
N GLU A 7 -39.87 -1.20 -69.68
CA GLU A 7 -39.54 -0.10 -68.78
C GLU A 7 -38.70 -0.61 -67.61
N THR A 8 -37.64 0.13 -67.27
CA THR A 8 -36.88 -0.08 -66.04
C THR A 8 -36.99 1.17 -65.17
N ASN A 9 -37.89 1.10 -64.19
CA ASN A 9 -37.87 1.99 -63.04
C ASN A 9 -36.66 1.64 -62.16
N ALA A 10 -35.68 2.53 -62.06
CA ALA A 10 -34.64 2.45 -61.04
C ALA A 10 -34.76 3.66 -60.11
N MET A 11 -35.16 3.35 -58.87
CA MET A 11 -35.46 4.27 -57.78
C MET A 11 -34.29 5.22 -57.46
N THR A 12 -34.58 6.51 -57.40
CA THR A 12 -33.70 7.51 -56.80
C THR A 12 -33.69 7.34 -55.28
N PHE A 13 -32.64 6.74 -54.73
CA PHE A 13 -32.44 6.64 -53.28
C PHE A 13 -32.07 8.02 -52.70
N THR A 14 -33.08 8.77 -52.29
CA THR A 14 -32.88 10.06 -51.62
C THR A 14 -32.62 9.79 -50.15
N VAL A 15 -31.34 9.68 -49.77
CA VAL A 15 -30.95 9.63 -48.35
C VAL A 15 -31.27 10.98 -47.73
N LYS A 16 -32.25 10.98 -46.82
CA LYS A 16 -32.77 12.16 -46.11
C LYS A 16 -31.60 12.82 -45.34
N LYS A 17 -31.15 14.01 -45.79
CA LYS A 17 -30.05 14.83 -45.20
C LYS A 17 -30.06 14.94 -43.67
N ARG A 18 -31.21 14.74 -43.03
CA ARG A 18 -31.41 14.80 -41.57
C ARG A 18 -30.69 13.68 -40.80
N ASN A 19 -30.37 12.53 -41.43
CA ASN A 19 -29.66 11.44 -40.75
C ASN A 19 -28.13 11.59 -40.79
N MET A 20 -27.58 12.37 -41.72
CA MET A 20 -26.12 12.54 -41.84
C MET A 20 -25.56 13.43 -40.72
N PHE A 21 -26.34 14.39 -40.22
CA PHE A 21 -25.97 15.26 -39.10
C PHE A 21 -25.89 14.49 -37.77
N PHE A 22 -26.79 13.52 -37.54
CA PHE A 22 -26.77 12.68 -36.34
C PHE A 22 -25.61 11.67 -36.35
N VAL A 23 -25.25 11.12 -37.52
CA VAL A 23 -24.09 10.22 -37.63
C VAL A 23 -22.77 10.97 -37.43
N PHE A 24 -22.64 12.19 -37.97
CA PHE A 24 -21.46 13.04 -37.71
C PHE A 24 -21.38 13.50 -36.26
N PHE A 25 -22.50 13.82 -35.61
CA PHE A 25 -22.50 14.19 -34.19
C PHE A 25 -22.19 13.00 -33.28
N ALA A 26 -22.69 11.80 -33.62
CA ALA A 26 -22.36 10.57 -32.87
C ALA A 26 -20.88 10.19 -32.99
N ILE A 27 -20.26 10.37 -34.17
CA ILE A 27 -18.82 10.14 -34.37
C ILE A 27 -17.99 11.22 -33.65
N LEU A 28 -18.43 12.48 -33.65
CA LEU A 28 -17.75 13.57 -32.92
C LEU A 28 -17.83 13.36 -31.39
N VAL A 29 -18.97 12.92 -30.86
CA VAL A 29 -19.13 12.57 -29.44
C VAL A 29 -18.32 11.32 -29.07
N LEU A 30 -18.18 10.34 -29.98
CA LEU A 30 -17.28 9.19 -29.79
C LEU A 30 -15.80 9.57 -29.84
N LEU A 31 -15.41 10.62 -30.57
CA LEU A 31 -14.05 11.14 -30.60
C LEU A 31 -13.70 12.06 -29.40
N PHE A 32 -14.71 12.60 -28.71
CA PHE A 32 -14.53 13.36 -27.46
C PHE A 32 -14.82 12.55 -26.19
N SER A 33 -15.17 11.27 -26.32
CA SER A 33 -15.28 10.35 -25.19
C SER A 33 -13.95 9.63 -24.93
N THR A 34 -12.83 10.35 -24.98
CA THR A 34 -11.71 9.94 -24.14
C THR A 34 -12.20 10.18 -22.72
N ALA A 35 -12.58 9.11 -22.02
CA ALA A 35 -12.63 9.14 -20.56
C ALA A 35 -11.42 9.94 -20.09
N ASN A 36 -11.63 10.88 -19.17
CA ASN A 36 -10.54 11.59 -18.51
C ASN A 36 -9.70 10.55 -17.76
N ILE A 37 -8.85 9.82 -18.48
CA ILE A 37 -7.72 9.12 -17.91
C ILE A 37 -6.80 10.27 -17.59
N SER A 38 -6.90 10.77 -16.36
CA SER A 38 -5.90 11.68 -15.82
C SER A 38 -4.57 10.99 -16.04
N GLU A 39 -3.69 11.61 -16.82
CA GLU A 39 -2.32 11.14 -16.91
C GLU A 39 -1.74 11.16 -15.48
N ALA A 40 -1.07 10.07 -15.09
CA ALA A 40 -0.48 9.99 -13.76
C ALA A 40 0.50 11.14 -13.55
N LYS A 41 0.50 11.72 -12.35
CA LYS A 41 1.43 12.80 -12.00
C LYS A 41 2.87 12.29 -11.99
N LEU A 42 3.07 11.06 -11.52
CA LEU A 42 4.32 10.32 -11.66
C LEU A 42 4.23 9.35 -12.83
N SER A 43 5.27 9.34 -13.67
CA SER A 43 5.33 8.41 -14.80
C SER A 43 5.69 6.99 -14.36
N SER A 44 5.52 6.03 -15.27
CA SER A 44 5.98 4.66 -15.05
C SER A 44 7.50 4.57 -14.89
N GLU A 45 8.22 5.45 -15.56
CA GLU A 45 9.66 5.61 -15.51
C GLU A 45 10.11 6.15 -14.16
N ASP A 46 9.42 7.16 -13.62
CA ASP A 46 9.65 7.66 -12.25
C ASP A 46 9.46 6.53 -11.24
N ALA A 47 8.39 5.76 -11.36
CA ALA A 47 8.07 4.68 -10.43
C ALA A 47 9.15 3.58 -10.42
N LYS A 48 9.61 3.18 -11.62
CA LYS A 48 10.74 2.24 -11.76
C LYS A 48 12.03 2.82 -11.17
N ALA A 49 12.33 4.09 -11.46
CA ALA A 49 13.54 4.74 -10.96
C ALA A 49 13.56 4.85 -9.43
N VAL A 50 12.42 5.17 -8.81
CA VAL A 50 12.27 5.19 -7.35
C VAL A 50 12.43 3.79 -6.78
N TRP A 51 11.77 2.77 -7.36
CA TRP A 51 11.92 1.39 -6.89
C TRP A 51 13.37 0.93 -6.94
N LEU A 52 14.13 1.23 -8.00
CA LEU A 52 15.54 0.85 -8.07
C LEU A 52 16.38 1.44 -6.93
N ARG A 53 16.10 2.66 -6.50
CA ARG A 53 16.79 3.28 -5.35
C ARG A 53 16.41 2.59 -4.03
N VAL A 54 15.13 2.31 -3.80
CA VAL A 54 14.67 1.54 -2.63
C VAL A 54 15.25 0.13 -2.62
N ALA A 55 15.17 -0.58 -3.75
CA ALA A 55 15.65 -1.94 -3.91
C ALA A 55 17.16 -2.03 -3.66
N SER A 56 17.95 -1.08 -4.19
CA SER A 56 19.38 -1.00 -3.92
C SER A 56 19.67 -0.75 -2.43
N ALA A 57 18.91 0.14 -1.78
CA ALA A 57 19.09 0.45 -0.36
C ALA A 57 18.68 -0.68 0.59
N THR A 58 17.86 -1.63 0.12
CA THR A 58 17.29 -2.72 0.92
C THR A 58 17.80 -4.11 0.54
N GLU A 59 18.69 -4.20 -0.46
CA GLU A 59 19.17 -5.45 -1.06
C GLU A 59 18.02 -6.30 -1.68
N LEU A 60 16.94 -5.65 -2.13
CA LEU A 60 15.78 -6.27 -2.78
C LEU A 60 15.83 -6.13 -4.32
N THR A 61 17.02 -6.03 -4.90
CA THR A 61 17.24 -5.73 -6.33
C THR A 61 16.68 -6.77 -7.29
N ASP A 62 16.47 -7.99 -6.82
CA ASP A 62 15.99 -9.10 -7.64
C ASP A 62 14.46 -9.14 -7.76
N LEU A 63 13.74 -8.25 -7.06
CA LEU A 63 12.28 -8.23 -7.12
C LEU A 63 11.79 -7.53 -8.40
N PRO A 64 11.01 -8.22 -9.24
CA PRO A 64 10.29 -7.62 -10.35
C PRO A 64 9.40 -6.46 -9.89
N PHE A 65 9.40 -5.37 -10.65
CA PHE A 65 8.54 -4.22 -10.43
C PHE A 65 7.45 -4.16 -11.49
N ALA A 66 6.20 -4.02 -11.06
CA ALA A 66 5.03 -3.94 -11.93
C ALA A 66 4.18 -2.71 -11.62
N ILE A 67 3.55 -2.18 -12.66
CA ILE A 67 2.51 -1.17 -12.52
C ILE A 67 1.19 -1.81 -12.90
N LYS A 68 0.23 -1.78 -11.97
CA LYS A 68 -1.12 -2.30 -12.18
C LYS A 68 -2.04 -1.15 -12.57
N GLN A 69 -2.84 -1.34 -13.61
CA GLN A 69 -3.94 -0.45 -13.94
C GLN A 69 -5.06 -0.66 -12.93
N ASP A 70 -5.16 0.25 -11.95
CA ASP A 70 -6.12 0.23 -10.86
C ASP A 70 -6.21 1.64 -10.25
N LYS A 71 -7.35 2.30 -10.43
CA LYS A 71 -7.55 3.68 -9.96
C LYS A 71 -7.58 3.81 -8.45
N VAL A 72 -7.70 2.69 -7.74
CA VAL A 72 -7.57 2.66 -6.29
C VAL A 72 -6.08 2.79 -5.92
N PRO A 73 -5.66 3.84 -5.18
CA PRO A 73 -4.26 3.99 -4.78
C PRO A 73 -3.80 2.80 -3.93
N ASN A 74 -2.70 2.14 -4.33
CA ASN A 74 -2.08 1.06 -3.59
C ASN A 74 -0.62 0.80 -4.00
N ALA A 75 0.15 0.20 -3.08
CA ALA A 75 1.42 -0.46 -3.36
C ALA A 75 1.58 -1.68 -2.44
N TRP A 76 2.30 -2.71 -2.89
CA TRP A 76 2.61 -3.87 -2.02
C TRP A 76 3.82 -4.66 -2.50
N VAL A 77 4.49 -5.34 -1.56
CA VAL A 77 5.44 -6.43 -1.86
C VAL A 77 4.75 -7.79 -1.73
N ALA A 78 4.45 -8.46 -2.84
CA ALA A 78 3.81 -9.77 -2.80
C ALA A 78 4.84 -10.87 -2.45
N ASN A 79 4.80 -11.39 -1.22
CA ASN A 79 5.56 -12.57 -0.77
C ASN A 79 7.08 -12.51 -1.07
N GLY A 80 7.68 -11.31 -1.08
CA GLY A 80 9.09 -11.13 -1.45
C GLY A 80 9.41 -11.59 -2.88
N LYS A 81 8.42 -11.54 -3.79
CA LYS A 81 8.56 -12.02 -5.19
C LYS A 81 8.27 -10.95 -6.24
N SER A 82 7.63 -9.86 -5.88
CA SER A 82 7.39 -8.73 -6.77
C SER A 82 6.92 -7.53 -5.99
N VAL A 83 7.22 -6.34 -6.50
CA VAL A 83 6.67 -5.08 -6.03
C VAL A 83 5.69 -4.55 -7.05
N THR A 84 4.50 -4.17 -6.60
CA THR A 84 3.46 -3.61 -7.47
C THR A 84 3.05 -2.24 -6.96
N VAL A 85 2.86 -1.31 -7.87
CA VAL A 85 2.24 0.01 -7.64
C VAL A 85 1.04 0.16 -8.56
N THR A 86 -0.02 0.82 -8.10
CA THR A 86 -1.17 1.13 -8.97
C THR A 86 -1.00 2.48 -9.67
N ASP A 87 -1.60 2.63 -10.86
CA ASP A 87 -1.65 3.93 -11.55
C ASP A 87 -2.42 4.99 -10.73
N GLY A 88 -3.44 4.58 -9.96
CA GLY A 88 -4.12 5.46 -9.00
C GLY A 88 -3.21 6.02 -7.91
N LEU A 89 -2.20 5.24 -7.46
CA LEU A 89 -1.20 5.77 -6.53
C LEU A 89 -0.31 6.81 -7.22
N LEU A 90 0.14 6.55 -8.44
CA LEU A 90 0.97 7.48 -9.21
C LEU A 90 0.24 8.77 -9.60
N GLU A 91 -1.08 8.72 -9.78
CA GLU A 91 -1.95 9.90 -9.96
C GLU A 91 -2.09 10.73 -8.67
N MET A 92 -2.08 10.08 -7.51
CA MET A 92 -2.27 10.73 -6.22
C MET A 92 -1.03 11.47 -5.72
N LEU A 93 0.16 10.89 -5.92
CA LEU A 93 1.41 11.42 -5.41
C LEU A 93 1.93 12.59 -6.26
N ASP A 94 2.51 13.59 -5.61
CA ASP A 94 3.03 14.81 -6.26
C ASP A 94 4.55 14.78 -6.44
N SER A 95 5.26 13.84 -5.80
CA SER A 95 6.72 13.77 -5.89
C SER A 95 7.27 12.35 -5.77
N GLN A 96 8.47 12.15 -6.30
CA GLN A 96 9.22 10.90 -6.14
C GLN A 96 9.56 10.60 -4.67
N ALA A 97 9.72 11.62 -3.81
CA ALA A 97 9.97 11.43 -2.38
C ALA A 97 8.78 10.75 -1.68
N GLU A 98 7.55 11.12 -2.05
CA GLU A 98 6.36 10.46 -1.53
C GLU A 98 6.27 9.01 -1.96
N LEU A 99 6.58 8.72 -3.23
CA LEU A 99 6.61 7.36 -3.74
C LEU A 99 7.74 6.54 -3.09
N TYR A 100 8.89 7.16 -2.84
CA TYR A 100 9.99 6.53 -2.12
C TYR A 100 9.56 6.13 -0.72
N GLY A 101 8.90 7.03 0.02
CA GLY A 101 8.39 6.74 1.36
C GLY A 101 7.43 5.55 1.39
N VAL A 102 6.48 5.50 0.46
CA VAL A 102 5.53 4.36 0.34
C VAL A 102 6.26 3.06 0.00
N LEU A 103 7.14 3.07 -1.00
CA LEU A 103 7.88 1.87 -1.41
C LEU A 103 8.88 1.39 -0.35
N ALA A 104 9.49 2.31 0.40
CA ALA A 104 10.37 1.98 1.51
C ALA A 104 9.58 1.41 2.70
N HIS A 105 8.35 1.84 2.93
CA HIS A 105 7.44 1.25 3.92
C HIS A 105 7.08 -0.19 3.54
N GLU A 106 6.70 -0.43 2.29
CA GLU A 106 6.44 -1.77 1.76
C GLU A 106 7.68 -2.68 1.81
N ALA A 107 8.86 -2.14 1.50
CA ALA A 107 10.13 -2.84 1.68
C ALA A 107 10.41 -3.14 3.17
N GLY A 108 10.01 -2.25 4.08
CA GLY A 108 10.06 -2.46 5.52
C GLY A 108 9.29 -3.70 5.96
N HIS A 109 8.05 -3.89 5.50
CA HIS A 109 7.30 -5.13 5.78
C HIS A 109 8.01 -6.39 5.29
N ALA A 110 8.63 -6.32 4.11
CA ALA A 110 9.37 -7.45 3.56
C ALA A 110 10.63 -7.75 4.38
N LYS A 111 11.43 -6.72 4.70
CA LYS A 111 12.67 -6.88 5.46
C LYS A 111 12.35 -7.35 6.88
N LEU A 112 11.40 -6.75 7.56
CA LEU A 112 11.07 -7.12 8.95
C LEU A 112 10.28 -8.42 9.08
N ASN A 113 10.19 -9.24 8.02
CA ASN A 113 9.51 -10.54 8.00
C ASN A 113 8.03 -10.48 8.44
N HIS A 114 7.39 -9.32 8.31
CA HIS A 114 6.00 -9.13 8.76
C HIS A 114 5.06 -10.15 8.09
N TYR A 115 5.26 -10.45 6.81
CA TYR A 115 4.50 -11.48 6.09
C TYR A 115 4.61 -12.86 6.74
N GLU A 116 5.84 -13.31 7.04
CA GLU A 116 6.07 -14.60 7.67
C GLU A 116 5.41 -14.65 9.05
N ASP A 117 5.50 -13.56 9.82
CA ASP A 117 4.99 -13.50 11.18
C ASP A 117 3.46 -13.45 11.23
N THR A 118 2.83 -12.73 10.32
CA THR A 118 1.36 -12.73 10.16
C THR A 118 0.87 -14.11 9.73
N MET A 119 1.57 -14.79 8.81
CA MET A 119 1.23 -16.16 8.42
C MET A 119 1.42 -17.17 9.56
N LYS A 120 2.52 -17.09 10.32
CA LYS A 120 2.78 -17.96 11.49
C LYS A 120 1.71 -17.77 12.56
N LYS A 121 1.35 -16.51 12.89
CA LYS A 121 0.25 -16.19 13.81
C LYS A 121 -1.04 -16.86 13.34
N GLY A 122 -1.35 -16.71 12.06
CA GLY A 122 -2.52 -17.31 11.45
C GLY A 122 -2.60 -18.84 11.55
N LEU A 123 -1.50 -19.50 11.19
CA LEU A 123 -1.38 -20.96 11.32
C LEU A 123 -1.50 -21.40 12.78
N GLY A 124 -0.88 -20.66 13.70
CA GLY A 124 -0.99 -20.89 15.14
C GLY A 124 -2.44 -20.80 15.64
N LEU A 125 -3.17 -19.75 15.22
CA LEU A 125 -4.60 -19.62 15.53
C LEU A 125 -5.43 -20.77 14.93
N SER A 126 -5.13 -21.19 13.70
CA SER A 126 -5.84 -22.30 13.04
C SER A 126 -5.62 -23.64 13.77
N VAL A 127 -4.38 -23.90 14.21
CA VAL A 127 -4.04 -25.09 15.00
C VAL A 127 -4.73 -25.04 16.37
N ALA A 128 -4.68 -23.89 17.06
CA ALA A 128 -5.33 -23.70 18.36
C ALA A 128 -6.85 -23.88 18.26
N ALA A 129 -7.49 -23.29 17.24
CA ALA A 129 -8.89 -23.46 16.92
C ALA A 129 -9.27 -24.94 16.71
N THR A 130 -8.44 -25.68 15.97
CA THR A 130 -8.63 -27.11 15.73
C THR A 130 -8.55 -27.93 17.02
N LEU A 131 -7.60 -27.61 17.90
CA LEU A 131 -7.44 -28.28 19.19
C LEU A 131 -8.62 -27.99 20.13
N LEU A 132 -9.08 -26.74 20.21
CA LEU A 132 -10.24 -26.35 21.00
C LEU A 132 -11.54 -26.99 20.46
N GLY A 133 -11.73 -27.01 19.14
CA GLY A 133 -12.89 -27.67 18.52
C GLY A 133 -12.95 -29.17 18.84
N LYS A 134 -11.79 -29.85 18.84
CA LYS A 134 -11.69 -31.26 19.27
C LYS A 134 -11.95 -31.46 20.76
N LEU A 135 -11.57 -30.51 21.61
CA LEU A 135 -11.74 -30.60 23.06
C LEU A 135 -13.18 -30.29 23.51
N PHE A 136 -13.87 -29.40 22.81
CA PHE A 136 -15.21 -28.90 23.18
C PHE A 136 -16.35 -29.40 22.27
N GLY A 137 -16.07 -30.26 21.29
CA GLY A 137 -17.09 -30.93 20.46
C GLY A 137 -17.80 -30.03 19.44
N GLY A 138 -17.29 -28.82 19.18
CA GLY A 138 -17.80 -27.89 18.18
C GLY A 138 -17.28 -28.20 16.77
N GLY A 139 -18.12 -27.98 15.75
CA GLY A 139 -17.80 -28.28 14.35
C GLY A 139 -16.54 -27.57 13.85
N ILE A 140 -15.55 -28.35 13.42
CA ILE A 140 -14.23 -27.88 12.91
C ILE A 140 -14.36 -26.87 11.76
N VAL A 141 -15.46 -26.92 11.00
CA VAL A 141 -15.67 -26.13 9.78
C VAL A 141 -15.96 -24.65 10.05
N GLU A 142 -16.78 -24.32 11.06
CA GLU A 142 -17.12 -22.92 11.38
C GLU A 142 -15.95 -22.17 12.01
N THR A 143 -15.16 -22.84 12.87
CA THR A 143 -13.97 -22.22 13.47
C THR A 143 -12.85 -22.02 12.46
N ALA A 144 -12.63 -22.96 11.53
CA ALA A 144 -11.62 -22.83 10.49
C ALA A 144 -11.95 -21.73 9.47
N ALA A 145 -13.24 -21.59 9.09
CA ALA A 145 -13.69 -20.51 8.20
C ALA A 145 -13.55 -19.13 8.87
N GLY A 146 -13.85 -19.01 10.16
CA GLY A 146 -13.66 -17.78 10.93
C GLY A 146 -12.19 -17.36 11.07
N VAL A 147 -11.27 -18.31 11.27
CA VAL A 147 -9.83 -18.01 11.34
C VAL A 147 -9.29 -17.61 9.96
N GLY A 148 -9.64 -18.33 8.90
CA GLY A 148 -9.23 -18.00 7.53
C GLY A 148 -9.73 -16.64 7.05
N ALA A 149 -10.98 -16.29 7.37
CA ALA A 149 -11.53 -14.97 7.10
C ALA A 149 -10.82 -13.87 7.92
N ASN A 150 -10.54 -14.10 9.20
CA ASN A 150 -9.80 -13.15 10.04
C ASN A 150 -8.36 -12.95 9.55
N LEU A 151 -7.69 -13.94 8.99
CA LEU A 151 -6.37 -13.81 8.36
C LEU A 151 -6.39 -13.02 7.06
N ALA A 152 -7.41 -13.25 6.22
CA ALA A 152 -7.59 -12.52 4.97
C ALA A 152 -7.97 -11.04 5.20
N TYR A 153 -8.58 -10.75 6.36
CA TYR A 153 -8.93 -9.40 6.81
C TYR A 153 -7.93 -8.78 7.79
N ALA A 154 -7.04 -9.57 8.40
CA ALA A 154 -6.01 -9.08 9.30
C ALA A 154 -4.96 -8.38 8.46
N GLY A 155 -5.16 -7.07 8.29
CA GLY A 155 -4.07 -6.16 7.99
C GLY A 155 -2.90 -6.31 8.96
N TRP A 156 -1.89 -5.49 8.79
CA TRP A 156 -0.73 -5.49 9.68
C TRP A 156 -1.12 -5.07 11.11
N SER A 157 -0.41 -5.61 12.11
CA SER A 157 -0.58 -5.14 13.47
C SER A 157 -0.11 -3.68 13.59
N ARG A 158 -0.62 -2.96 14.59
CA ARG A 158 -0.24 -1.55 14.81
C ARG A 158 1.27 -1.41 15.02
N GLU A 159 1.88 -2.40 15.66
CA GLU A 159 3.31 -2.47 15.90
C GLU A 159 4.07 -2.68 14.59
N GLN A 160 3.59 -3.58 13.72
CA GLN A 160 4.20 -3.81 12.40
C GLN A 160 4.16 -2.57 11.51
N GLU A 161 3.06 -1.79 11.57
CA GLU A 161 2.95 -0.51 10.86
C GLU A 161 3.96 0.52 11.35
N VAL A 162 4.11 0.66 12.67
CA VAL A 162 5.08 1.57 13.29
C VAL A 162 6.51 1.18 12.93
N GLU A 163 6.82 -0.12 12.96
CA GLU A 163 8.14 -0.63 12.57
C GLU A 163 8.45 -0.38 11.08
N ALA A 164 7.47 -0.55 10.18
CA ALA A 164 7.62 -0.25 8.77
C ALA A 164 7.72 1.27 8.48
N ASP A 165 6.99 2.09 9.24
CA ASP A 165 7.07 3.56 9.20
C ASP A 165 8.47 4.05 9.60
N ASP A 166 8.99 3.57 10.73
CA ASP A 166 10.35 3.89 11.18
C ASP A 166 11.37 3.45 10.15
N TYR A 167 11.24 2.22 9.66
CA TYR A 167 12.11 1.68 8.62
C TYR A 167 12.19 2.62 7.41
N SER A 168 11.03 3.05 6.90
CA SER A 168 10.95 3.96 5.75
C SER A 168 11.59 5.33 6.00
N VAL A 169 11.27 5.96 7.13
CA VAL A 169 11.80 7.29 7.51
C VAL A 169 13.33 7.29 7.59
N HIS A 170 13.89 6.30 8.28
CA HIS A 170 15.33 6.18 8.45
C HIS A 170 16.03 5.74 7.17
N LEU A 171 15.44 4.83 6.38
CA LEU A 171 16.01 4.43 5.09
C LEU A 171 16.14 5.65 4.17
N ALA A 172 15.09 6.47 4.09
CA ALA A 172 15.11 7.70 3.32
C ALA A 172 16.22 8.64 3.83
N HIS A 173 16.25 8.91 5.14
CA HIS A 173 17.24 9.79 5.75
C HIS A 173 18.69 9.33 5.48
N ARG A 174 18.98 8.04 5.63
CA ARG A 174 20.31 7.45 5.43
C ARG A 174 20.78 7.49 3.98
N ASN A 175 19.86 7.46 3.02
CA ASN A 175 20.16 7.47 1.59
C ASN A 175 20.07 8.86 0.95
N GLY A 176 19.90 9.92 1.77
CA GLY A 176 19.81 11.30 1.27
C GLY A 176 18.49 11.63 0.56
N GLU A 177 17.48 10.78 0.74
CA GLU A 177 16.11 11.02 0.27
C GLU A 177 15.35 11.85 1.32
N ASP A 178 14.24 12.49 0.93
CA ASP A 178 13.45 13.30 1.86
C ASP A 178 12.50 12.42 2.69
N PRO A 179 12.74 12.25 4.01
CA PRO A 179 11.90 11.42 4.85
C PRO A 179 10.49 12.00 5.08
N VAL A 180 10.28 13.29 4.78
CA VAL A 180 8.94 13.91 4.78
C VAL A 180 8.02 13.29 3.72
N GLY A 181 8.59 12.62 2.70
CA GLY A 181 7.84 11.93 1.66
C GLY A 181 6.79 10.96 2.21
N LEU A 182 7.15 10.12 3.20
CA LEU A 182 6.19 9.18 3.81
C LEU A 182 5.04 9.93 4.51
N TYR A 183 5.36 10.96 5.31
CA TYR A 183 4.36 11.78 5.98
C TYR A 183 3.37 12.39 4.98
N SER A 184 3.89 12.97 3.90
CA SER A 184 3.08 13.61 2.87
C SER A 184 2.15 12.60 2.16
N ALA A 185 2.66 11.41 1.84
CA ALA A 185 1.86 10.32 1.26
C ALA A 185 0.73 9.88 2.21
N LEU A 186 1.04 9.61 3.48
CA LEU A 186 0.05 9.22 4.50
C LEU A 186 -1.01 10.32 4.71
N LEU A 187 -0.61 11.59 4.69
CA LEU A 187 -1.52 12.72 4.83
C LEU A 187 -2.49 12.85 3.64
N LYS A 188 -2.08 12.48 2.43
CA LYS A 188 -2.98 12.43 1.26
C LYS A 188 -3.95 11.27 1.38
N LEU A 189 -3.45 10.11 1.76
CA LEU A 189 -4.28 8.92 1.95
C LEU A 189 -5.34 9.10 3.05
N SER A 190 -4.99 9.75 4.16
CA SER A 190 -5.95 10.02 5.24
C SER A 190 -7.10 10.93 4.82
N LYS A 191 -6.90 11.80 3.82
CA LYS A 191 -7.94 12.66 3.24
C LYS A 191 -8.86 11.92 2.27
N ILE A 192 -8.39 10.81 1.70
CA ILE A 192 -9.17 9.95 0.78
C ILE A 192 -10.01 8.95 1.59
N GLY A 193 -9.47 8.44 2.71
CA GLY A 193 -10.06 7.42 3.58
C GLY A 193 -11.31 7.79 4.39
N ASN A 194 -12.04 8.84 4.00
CA ASN A 194 -13.33 9.25 4.58
C ASN A 194 -14.49 9.18 3.57
N ARG A 195 -14.27 8.61 2.38
CA ARG A 195 -15.32 8.33 1.39
C ARG A 195 -15.56 6.83 1.36
N ASN A 196 -16.81 6.40 1.18
CA ASN A 196 -17.27 4.99 1.16
C ASN A 196 -16.69 4.13 0.02
N GLU A 197 -15.51 4.46 -0.51
CA GLU A 197 -14.82 3.78 -1.60
C GLU A 197 -13.71 2.88 -1.02
N PRO A 198 -13.63 1.60 -1.40
CA PRO A 198 -12.53 0.72 -0.99
C PRO A 198 -11.17 1.32 -1.41
N SER A 199 -10.30 1.62 -0.46
CA SER A 199 -8.92 2.05 -0.76
C SER A 199 -7.97 0.86 -0.75
N GLY A 200 -6.90 0.90 -1.53
CA GLY A 200 -5.91 -0.17 -1.60
C GLY A 200 -5.12 -0.31 -0.29
N PHE A 201 -5.09 0.77 0.49
CA PHE A 201 -4.55 0.87 1.83
C PHE A 201 -5.52 0.35 2.91
N ASN A 202 -6.60 -0.34 2.53
CA ASN A 202 -7.49 -1.01 3.49
C ASN A 202 -6.76 -2.10 4.32
N SER A 203 -5.63 -2.62 3.83
CA SER A 203 -4.75 -3.52 4.61
C SER A 203 -3.98 -2.81 5.72
N HIS A 204 -3.78 -1.49 5.63
CA HIS A 204 -3.03 -0.70 6.60
C HIS A 204 -3.41 0.80 6.52
N PRO A 205 -4.60 1.19 7.00
CA PRO A 205 -5.08 2.55 6.84
C PRO A 205 -4.18 3.54 7.59
N PRO A 206 -3.88 4.72 7.01
CA PRO A 206 -3.24 5.80 7.75
C PRO A 206 -4.17 6.28 8.87
N ASP A 207 -3.64 6.37 10.08
CA ASP A 207 -4.34 6.98 11.22
C ASP A 207 -3.57 8.20 11.76
N GLU A 208 -4.23 9.02 12.56
CA GLU A 208 -3.62 10.24 13.15
C GLU A 208 -2.39 9.91 14.01
N ARG A 209 -2.36 8.72 14.64
CA ARG A 209 -1.23 8.31 15.48
C ARG A 209 0.00 7.99 14.64
N ARG A 210 -0.18 7.30 13.50
CA ARG A 210 0.92 7.05 12.54
C ARG A 210 1.48 8.34 11.98
N LEU A 211 0.62 9.29 11.59
CA LEU A 211 1.08 10.61 11.14
C LEU A 211 1.90 11.32 12.21
N LEU A 212 1.41 11.34 13.45
CA LEU A 212 2.13 11.95 14.57
C LEU A 212 3.45 11.22 14.87
N HIS A 213 3.46 9.89 14.83
CA HIS A 213 4.64 9.06 15.03
C HIS A 213 5.72 9.35 13.99
N VAL A 214 5.37 9.21 12.70
CA VAL A 214 6.26 9.49 11.56
C VAL A 214 6.82 10.91 11.65
N LYS A 215 5.97 11.90 11.98
CA LYS A 215 6.41 13.28 12.14
C LYS A 215 7.43 13.44 13.28
N ASN A 216 7.17 12.84 14.43
CA ASN A 216 8.09 12.89 15.56
C ASN A 216 9.42 12.20 15.23
N GLU A 217 9.37 11.08 14.53
CA GLU A 217 10.57 10.36 14.10
C GLU A 217 11.41 11.20 13.14
N ILE A 218 10.77 11.80 12.12
CA ILE A 218 11.43 12.72 11.18
C ILE A 218 12.07 13.91 11.91
N LEU A 219 11.36 14.52 12.87
CA LEU A 219 11.88 15.64 13.65
C LEU A 219 13.05 15.23 14.56
N SER A 220 13.10 13.98 14.99
CA SER A 220 14.23 13.44 15.76
C SER A 220 15.52 13.35 14.92
N LEU A 221 15.38 13.06 13.63
CA LEU A 221 16.49 12.97 12.66
C LEU A 221 16.86 14.33 12.06
N ASN A 222 15.85 15.15 11.77
CA ASN A 222 16.00 16.49 11.19
C ASN A 222 15.02 17.49 11.87
N PRO A 223 15.45 18.19 12.93
CA PRO A 223 14.61 19.17 13.63
C PRO A 223 14.14 20.36 12.78
N LYS A 224 14.70 20.54 11.57
CA LYS A 224 14.33 21.61 10.63
C LYS A 224 13.45 21.13 9.48
N ALA A 225 13.00 19.87 9.51
CA ALA A 225 12.09 19.32 8.51
C ALA A 225 10.82 20.18 8.39
N ARG A 226 10.31 20.32 7.17
CA ARG A 226 9.11 21.10 6.87
C ARG A 226 8.02 20.17 6.36
N PHE A 227 6.86 20.21 6.99
CA PHE A 227 5.75 19.34 6.67
C PHE A 227 4.71 20.05 5.80
N PRO A 228 4.01 19.33 4.89
CA PRO A 228 3.01 19.90 3.99
C PRO A 228 1.75 20.44 4.69
N ASP A 229 1.53 20.11 5.95
CA ASP A 229 0.46 20.67 6.79
C ASP A 229 0.85 22.00 7.47
N GLY A 230 2.07 22.49 7.20
CA GLY A 230 2.60 23.74 7.76
C GLY A 230 3.09 23.63 9.21
N THR A 231 3.02 22.45 9.83
CA THR A 231 3.45 22.26 11.21
C THR A 231 4.95 22.02 11.31
N GLN A 232 5.63 22.62 12.29
CA GLN A 232 7.07 22.46 12.53
C GLN A 232 7.41 21.94 13.93
N GLU A 233 6.41 21.78 14.80
CA GLU A 233 6.60 21.35 16.18
C GLU A 233 6.21 19.88 16.37
N SER A 234 7.01 19.15 17.16
CA SER A 234 6.62 17.86 17.73
C SER A 234 5.45 18.10 18.68
N VAL A 235 4.28 17.54 18.39
CA VAL A 235 3.14 17.62 19.31
C VAL A 235 3.41 16.60 20.43
N ILE A 236 4.31 16.91 21.37
CA ILE A 236 4.30 16.21 22.65
C ILE A 236 3.15 16.80 23.47
N HIS A 237 1.93 16.38 23.14
CA HIS A 237 0.78 16.31 24.02
C HIS A 237 -0.14 15.20 23.48
N TYR A 238 0.37 13.96 23.51
CA TYR A 238 -0.49 12.80 23.38
C TYR A 238 -1.17 12.56 24.73
N ASN A 239 -2.47 12.85 24.80
CA ASN A 239 -3.34 12.37 25.88
C ASN A 239 -3.91 11.01 25.44
N PRO A 240 -3.36 9.86 25.88
CA PRO A 240 -4.02 8.58 25.64
C PRO A 240 -5.35 8.59 26.37
N GLN A 241 -6.47 8.61 25.64
CA GLN A 241 -7.67 8.00 26.19
C GLN A 241 -7.37 6.51 26.32
N PRO A 242 -7.32 5.95 27.54
CA PRO A 242 -7.05 4.54 27.73
C PRO A 242 -8.20 3.71 27.12
N PRO A 243 -7.95 2.46 26.69
CA PRO A 243 -9.05 1.51 26.54
C PRO A 243 -9.80 1.43 27.88
N GLU A 244 -11.14 1.37 27.82
CA GLU A 244 -11.99 1.26 29.00
C GLU A 244 -11.49 0.16 29.96
N ALA A 245 -11.56 0.49 31.24
CA ALA A 245 -10.77 0.01 32.36
C ALA A 245 -10.64 -1.52 32.56
N GLU A 246 -9.40 -1.98 32.75
CA GLU A 246 -9.07 -2.94 33.81
C GLU A 246 -8.06 -2.28 34.78
N THR A 247 -8.41 -2.33 36.06
CA THR A 247 -7.83 -1.57 37.17
C THR A 247 -6.46 -2.11 37.59
N VAL A 248 -5.38 -1.30 37.49
CA VAL A 248 -4.14 -1.57 38.24
C VAL A 248 -3.52 -0.26 38.78
N ASN A 249 -3.08 -0.35 40.04
CA ASN A 249 -2.66 0.71 40.94
C ASN A 249 -1.50 1.63 40.46
N LYS A 250 -1.63 2.89 40.87
CA LYS A 250 -0.70 4.02 40.79
C LYS A 250 0.60 3.74 41.56
N THR A 251 1.74 3.62 40.88
CA THR A 251 3.04 4.28 41.19
C THR A 251 4.19 3.70 40.35
N LYS A 252 4.62 4.44 39.32
CA LYS A 252 6.03 4.63 38.91
C LYS A 252 6.05 5.62 37.76
N SER A 253 6.80 6.71 37.91
CA SER A 253 7.15 7.63 36.84
C SER A 253 7.81 6.83 35.71
N VAL A 254 7.10 6.69 34.59
CA VAL A 254 7.62 6.02 33.40
C VAL A 254 8.56 6.99 32.71
N GLU A 255 9.86 6.70 32.82
CA GLU A 255 10.90 7.30 32.00
C GLU A 255 10.58 6.96 30.54
N VAL A 256 10.23 7.97 29.75
CA VAL A 256 9.96 7.81 28.31
C VAL A 256 11.27 7.41 27.65
N LYS A 257 11.45 6.11 27.40
CA LYS A 257 12.53 5.64 26.53
C LYS A 257 12.34 6.30 25.17
N LYS A 258 13.38 6.97 24.66
CA LYS A 258 13.52 7.33 23.24
C LYS A 258 13.49 6.03 22.43
N GLY A 259 12.30 5.56 22.09
CA GLY A 259 12.07 4.35 21.32
C GLY A 259 11.98 4.71 19.84
N GLY A 260 13.11 5.02 19.22
CA GLY A 260 13.24 4.87 17.78
C GLY A 260 13.60 3.41 17.50
N TYR A 261 12.99 2.80 16.49
CA TYR A 261 13.32 1.44 16.08
C TYR A 261 14.79 1.38 15.61
N ASP A 262 15.62 0.52 16.24
CA ASP A 262 17.03 0.34 15.87
C ASP A 262 17.13 -0.57 14.63
N ILE A 263 17.11 0.08 13.47
CA ILE A 263 17.13 -0.57 12.15
C ILE A 263 18.43 -1.32 11.92
N ASP A 264 19.56 -0.83 12.42
CA ASP A 264 20.84 -1.53 12.26
C ASP A 264 20.82 -2.85 13.03
N ALA A 265 20.32 -2.82 14.26
CA ALA A 265 20.13 -4.05 15.04
C ALA A 265 19.09 -4.99 14.40
N ALA A 266 18.05 -4.47 13.75
CA ALA A 266 17.06 -5.28 13.04
C ALA A 266 17.67 -5.96 11.81
N LEU A 267 18.35 -5.20 10.94
CA LEU A 267 19.02 -5.72 9.75
C LEU A 267 20.10 -6.76 10.09
N GLU A 268 20.90 -6.50 11.13
CA GLU A 268 21.90 -7.46 11.62
C GLU A 268 21.27 -8.76 12.14
N ARG A 269 20.13 -8.68 12.81
CA ARG A 269 19.37 -9.86 13.25
C ARG A 269 18.89 -10.68 12.05
N MET A 270 18.30 -10.02 11.05
CA MET A 270 17.84 -10.71 9.84
C MET A 270 18.97 -11.39 9.07
N LYS A 271 20.10 -10.71 8.88
CA LYS A 271 21.28 -11.29 8.20
C LYS A 271 21.75 -12.57 8.89
N LYS A 272 21.75 -12.57 10.24
CA LYS A 272 22.08 -13.76 11.04
C LYS A 272 21.05 -14.88 10.86
N GLU A 273 19.76 -14.55 10.82
CA GLU A 273 18.69 -15.52 10.59
C GLU A 273 18.73 -16.14 9.19
N GLU A 274 18.96 -15.36 8.14
CA GLU A 274 19.13 -15.87 6.77
C GLU A 274 20.36 -16.78 6.66
N ALA A 275 21.48 -16.38 7.25
CA ALA A 275 22.68 -17.21 7.30
C ALA A 275 22.43 -18.53 8.04
N ALA A 276 21.64 -18.50 9.12
CA ALA A 276 21.24 -19.70 9.85
C ALA A 276 20.29 -20.60 9.03
N LYS A 277 19.28 -20.02 8.36
CA LYS A 277 18.35 -20.75 7.45
C LYS A 277 19.12 -21.43 6.31
N LYS A 278 20.05 -20.73 5.67
CA LYS A 278 20.89 -21.29 4.59
C LYS A 278 21.76 -22.45 5.08
N LYS A 279 22.42 -22.29 6.23
CA LYS A 279 23.23 -23.34 6.84
C LYS A 279 22.41 -24.56 7.29
N ALA A 280 21.14 -24.36 7.68
CA ALA A 280 20.23 -25.45 8.01
C ALA A 280 19.78 -26.22 6.75
N ALA A 281 19.50 -25.51 5.64
CA ALA A 281 19.17 -26.13 4.37
C ALA A 281 20.32 -26.95 3.78
N GLU A 282 21.56 -26.47 3.91
CA GLU A 282 22.77 -27.20 3.46
C GLU A 282 23.10 -28.44 4.29
N LYS A 283 22.60 -28.54 5.53
CA LYS A 283 22.80 -29.72 6.40
C LYS A 283 21.67 -30.76 6.30
N GLY A 284 20.57 -30.41 5.65
CA GLY A 284 19.41 -31.28 5.45
C GLY A 284 19.35 -31.94 4.06
N ALA A 285 20.31 -31.65 3.18
CA ALA A 285 20.52 -32.26 1.87
C ALA A 285 21.71 -33.23 1.92
#